data_AF-A0A3D9VJE0-F1
#
_entry.id   AF-A0A3D9VJE0-F1
#
_cell.length_a   1.000
_cell.length_b   1.000
_cell.length_c   1.000
_cell.angle_alpha   90.00
_cell.angle_beta   90.00
_cell.angle_gamma   90.00
#
_symmetry.space_group_name_H-M   'P 1'
#
loop_
_entity.id
_entity.type
_entity.pdbx_description
1 polymer ?
#
loop_
_entity_poly.entity_id
_entity_poly.type
_entity_poly.pdbx_seq_one_letter_code
_entity_poly.pdbx_strand_id
1 'polypeptide(L)'
;MPTTDVELIIHSLHRNVLSTTWVQRPIETDCEFDRFPSRPGTYRCTVTYDGIELPFQVRIGVITRDGRRSLTYKVIPEKTVLTKKAVLGEFWRGGTTMGYTEMRCDDDIPAREVVELGPTPYSCYYKTKGSKDARYYHLARVHVTENGLEIH
;
A
#
# COMPACT_ATOMS: atom_id res chain seq x y z
N MET A 1 -27.30 -3.42 7.30
CA MET A 1 -27.51 -2.02 6.90
C MET A 1 -26.79 -1.82 5.57
N PRO A 2 -27.37 -1.15 4.56
CA PRO A 2 -26.64 -0.88 3.33
C PRO A 2 -25.49 0.08 3.66
N THR A 3 -24.26 -0.40 3.48
CA THR A 3 -23.07 0.45 3.58
C THR A 3 -23.20 1.60 2.59
N THR A 4 -23.06 2.84 3.07
CA THR A 4 -23.07 4.03 2.23
C THR A 4 -21.82 4.04 1.35
N ASP A 5 -21.89 4.65 0.15
CA ASP A 5 -20.74 4.71 -0.76
C ASP A 5 -19.52 5.43 -0.13
N VAL A 6 -19.76 6.28 0.88
CA VAL A 6 -18.70 6.93 1.69
C VAL A 6 -17.97 5.92 2.57
N GLU A 7 -18.69 5.02 3.24
CA GLU A 7 -18.08 3.96 4.06
C GLU A 7 -17.20 3.05 3.22
N LEU A 8 -17.57 2.79 1.95
CA LEU A 8 -16.74 2.03 1.02
C LEU A 8 -15.44 2.77 0.66
N ILE A 9 -15.49 4.10 0.49
CA ILE A 9 -14.28 4.91 0.27
C ILE A 9 -13.39 4.88 1.52
N ILE A 10 -13.94 5.12 2.71
CA ILE A 10 -13.20 5.11 3.97
C ILE A 10 -12.53 3.74 4.18
N HIS A 11 -13.28 2.65 3.98
CA HIS A 11 -12.74 1.31 4.07
C HIS A 11 -11.61 1.07 3.05
N SER A 12 -11.73 1.59 1.83
CA SER A 12 -10.68 1.50 0.81
C SER A 12 -9.42 2.28 1.19
N LEU A 13 -9.57 3.47 1.77
CA LEU A 13 -8.47 4.27 2.31
C LEU A 13 -7.74 3.52 3.43
N HIS A 14 -8.48 2.96 4.39
CA HIS A 14 -7.90 2.19 5.50
C HIS A 14 -7.19 0.93 5.01
N ARG A 15 -7.80 0.20 4.06
CA ARG A 15 -7.17 -0.98 3.45
C ARG A 15 -5.85 -0.61 2.77
N ASN A 16 -5.78 0.53 2.09
CA ASN A 16 -4.57 0.99 1.42
C ASN A 16 -3.42 1.24 2.41
N VAL A 17 -3.70 1.92 3.52
CA VAL A 17 -2.70 2.13 4.58
C VAL A 17 -2.28 0.81 5.22
N LEU A 18 -3.23 -0.10 5.46
CA LEU A 18 -2.93 -1.39 6.08
C LEU A 18 -2.15 -2.34 5.16
N SER A 19 -2.29 -2.24 3.83
CA SER A 19 -1.54 -3.08 2.89
C SER A 19 -0.05 -2.76 2.83
N THR A 20 0.35 -1.55 3.26
CA THR A 20 1.75 -1.11 3.31
C THR A 20 2.36 -1.19 4.70
N THR A 21 1.54 -1.13 5.76
CA THR A 21 2.02 -1.13 7.15
C THR A 21 1.95 -2.48 7.84
N TRP A 22 1.03 -3.38 7.44
CA TRP A 22 0.81 -4.71 8.03
C TRP A 22 0.53 -4.73 9.55
N VAL A 23 0.33 -3.57 10.16
CA VAL A 23 0.07 -3.43 11.60
C VAL A 23 -1.22 -2.64 11.78
N GLN A 24 -2.17 -3.24 12.49
CA GLN A 24 -3.37 -2.52 12.88
C GLN A 24 -3.02 -1.49 13.96
N ARG A 25 -3.30 -0.23 13.67
CA ARG A 25 -3.19 0.92 14.56
C ARG A 25 -4.46 1.77 14.42
N PRO A 26 -4.72 2.72 15.32
CA PRO A 26 -5.77 3.70 15.12
C PRO A 26 -5.62 4.38 13.75
N ILE A 27 -6.73 4.44 13.01
CA ILE A 27 -6.83 5.10 11.70
C ILE A 27 -8.04 6.02 11.72
N GLU A 28 -7.82 7.28 11.38
CA GLU A 28 -8.85 8.29 11.20
C GLU A 28 -8.84 8.78 9.75
N THR A 29 -9.97 9.25 9.26
CA THR A 29 -10.10 9.78 7.90
C THR A 29 -10.87 11.08 7.93
N ASP A 30 -10.29 12.08 7.28
CA ASP A 30 -10.92 13.36 6.98
C ASP A 30 -10.95 13.54 5.46
N CYS A 31 -12.07 13.99 4.90
CA CYS A 31 -12.25 14.17 3.47
C CYS A 31 -12.95 15.49 3.20
N GLU A 32 -12.69 16.11 2.05
CA GLU A 32 -13.38 17.34 1.59
C GLU A 32 -14.90 17.16 1.36
N PHE A 33 -15.45 15.97 1.63
CA PHE A 33 -16.86 15.65 1.48
C PHE A 33 -17.37 14.82 2.66
N ASP A 34 -18.54 15.19 3.19
CA ASP A 34 -19.25 14.43 4.23
C ASP A 34 -20.19 13.36 3.65
N ARG A 35 -20.48 13.45 2.34
CA ARG A 35 -21.40 12.57 1.62
C ARG A 35 -20.83 12.22 0.25
N PHE A 36 -21.27 11.10 -0.31
CA PHE A 36 -20.76 10.64 -1.60
C PHE A 36 -21.02 11.71 -2.68
N PRO A 37 -19.97 12.19 -3.40
CA PRO A 37 -20.16 13.26 -4.35
C PRO A 37 -21.06 12.85 -5.52
N SER A 38 -22.04 13.69 -5.85
CA SER A 38 -22.96 13.45 -6.97
C SER A 38 -22.36 13.81 -8.33
N ARG A 39 -21.18 14.45 -8.36
CA ARG A 39 -20.48 14.87 -9.57
C ARG A 39 -19.10 14.24 -9.65
N PRO A 40 -18.67 13.80 -10.85
CA PRO A 40 -17.30 13.38 -11.08
C PRO A 40 -16.33 14.50 -10.73
N GLY A 41 -15.17 14.13 -10.20
CA GLY A 41 -14.18 15.07 -9.71
C GLY A 41 -13.08 14.38 -8.93
N THR A 42 -12.05 15.15 -8.58
CA THR A 42 -11.01 14.71 -7.65
C THR A 42 -11.22 15.46 -6.34
N TYR A 43 -11.29 14.72 -5.25
CA TYR A 43 -11.48 15.22 -3.90
C TYR A 43 -10.28 14.78 -3.06
N ARG A 44 -9.90 15.57 -2.06
CA ARG A 44 -8.81 15.20 -1.15
C ARG A 44 -9.35 14.53 0.10
N CYS A 45 -8.58 13.57 0.59
CA CYS A 45 -8.74 13.00 1.91
C CYS A 45 -7.38 12.93 2.61
N THR A 46 -7.38 13.12 3.91
CA THR A 46 -6.25 12.89 4.79
C THR A 46 -6.58 11.68 5.67
N VAL A 47 -5.69 10.69 5.68
CA VAL A 47 -5.80 9.55 6.58
C VAL A 47 -4.76 9.69 7.66
N THR A 48 -5.17 9.71 8.92
CA THR A 48 -4.25 9.76 10.06
C THR A 48 -4.04 8.34 10.58
N TYR A 49 -2.84 7.80 10.39
CA TYR A 49 -2.44 6.48 10.87
C TYR A 49 -1.40 6.61 11.97
N ASP A 50 -1.72 6.18 13.19
CA ASP A 50 -0.76 6.19 14.31
C ASP A 50 -0.11 7.58 14.52
N GLY A 51 -0.92 8.63 14.37
CA GLY A 51 -0.51 10.05 14.46
C GLY A 51 0.18 10.62 13.22
N ILE A 52 0.29 9.87 12.12
CA ILE A 52 0.88 10.32 10.85
C ILE A 52 -0.22 10.64 9.84
N GLU A 53 -0.19 11.84 9.29
CA GLU A 53 -1.08 12.26 8.22
C GLU A 53 -0.59 11.78 6.85
N LEU A 54 -1.46 11.10 6.13
CA LEU A 54 -1.22 10.57 4.78
C LEU A 54 -2.19 11.22 3.79
N PRO A 55 -1.70 11.98 2.79
CA PRO A 55 -2.54 12.58 1.77
C PRO A 55 -3.00 11.56 0.73
N PHE A 56 -4.29 11.60 0.41
CA PHE A 56 -4.95 10.81 -0.62
C PHE A 56 -5.77 11.68 -1.57
N GLN A 57 -5.85 11.26 -2.83
CA GLN A 57 -6.83 11.71 -3.78
C GLN A 57 -7.91 10.65 -3.98
N VAL A 58 -9.17 11.07 -3.94
CA VAL A 58 -10.33 10.26 -4.30
C VAL A 58 -10.89 10.77 -5.62
N ARG A 59 -10.73 9.99 -6.69
CA ARG A 59 -11.27 10.31 -8.01
C ARG A 59 -12.62 9.65 -8.20
N ILE A 60 -13.67 10.45 -8.30
CA ILE A 60 -15.02 10.01 -8.65
C ILE A 60 -15.19 10.14 -10.16
N GLY A 61 -15.57 9.05 -10.82
CA GLY A 61 -15.80 8.96 -12.26
C GLY A 61 -17.17 8.40 -12.61
N VAL A 62 -17.45 8.31 -13.91
CA VAL A 62 -18.66 7.62 -14.44
C VAL A 62 -18.20 6.43 -15.26
N ILE A 63 -18.79 5.27 -14.99
CA ILE A 63 -18.69 4.09 -15.84
C ILE A 63 -20.03 3.86 -16.54
N THR A 64 -19.98 3.46 -17.81
CA THR A 64 -21.16 3.05 -18.57
C THR A 64 -21.06 1.56 -18.83
N ARG A 65 -22.04 0.79 -18.35
CA ARG A 65 -22.14 -0.66 -18.58
C ARG A 65 -23.56 -0.99 -19.00
N ASP A 66 -23.72 -1.69 -20.12
CA ASP A 66 -25.02 -2.08 -20.68
C ASP A 66 -25.98 -0.88 -20.86
N GLY A 67 -25.46 0.26 -21.31
CA GLY A 67 -26.21 1.51 -21.48
C GLY A 67 -26.58 2.23 -20.17
N ARG A 68 -26.23 1.69 -19.01
CA ARG A 68 -26.47 2.30 -17.69
C ARG A 68 -25.22 3.02 -17.20
N ARG A 69 -25.39 4.28 -16.79
CA ARG A 69 -24.35 5.09 -16.14
C ARG A 69 -24.36 4.84 -14.64
N SER A 70 -23.21 4.53 -14.07
CA SER A 70 -22.99 4.42 -12.63
C SER A 70 -21.77 5.24 -12.22
N LEU A 71 -21.78 5.80 -11.02
CA LEU A 71 -20.59 6.43 -10.46
C LEU A 71 -19.60 5.35 -10.00
N THR A 72 -18.31 5.63 -10.13
CA THR A 72 -17.22 4.80 -9.61
C THR A 72 -16.25 5.69 -8.85
N TYR A 73 -15.40 5.10 -8.01
CA TYR A 73 -14.31 5.81 -7.35
C TYR A 73 -12.98 5.07 -7.46
N LYS A 74 -11.88 5.82 -7.36
CA LYS A 74 -10.52 5.30 -7.14
C LYS A 74 -9.86 6.12 -6.05
N VAL A 75 -9.30 5.44 -5.04
CA VAL A 75 -8.43 6.05 -4.04
C VAL A 75 -6.99 5.99 -4.54
N ILE A 76 -6.24 7.08 -4.38
CA ILE A 76 -4.88 7.23 -4.88
C ILE A 76 -4.03 7.79 -3.74
N PRO A 77 -3.16 6.99 -3.11
CA PRO A 77 -2.21 7.51 -2.15
C PRO A 77 -1.22 8.44 -2.86
N GLU A 78 -0.86 9.55 -2.22
CA GLU A 78 0.29 10.35 -2.66
C GLU A 78 1.57 9.94 -1.91
N LYS A 79 1.41 9.54 -0.64
CA LYS A 79 2.45 9.00 0.22
C LYS A 79 1.90 7.85 1.05
N THR A 80 2.78 7.06 1.64
CA THR A 80 2.39 6.03 2.61
C THR A 80 3.42 5.84 3.71
N VAL A 81 3.08 5.05 4.72
CA VAL A 81 4.00 4.62 5.77
C VAL A 81 4.65 3.28 5.37
N LEU A 82 5.98 3.30 5.23
CA LEU A 82 6.81 2.12 5.16
C LEU A 82 7.19 1.70 6.59
N THR A 83 7.10 0.41 6.89
CA THR A 83 7.62 -0.13 8.15
C THR A 83 8.56 -1.29 7.90
N LYS A 84 9.64 -1.40 8.69
CA LYS A 84 10.54 -2.56 8.66
C LYS A 84 9.78 -3.87 8.79
N LYS A 85 8.74 -3.91 9.63
CA LYS A 85 7.92 -5.11 9.83
C LYS A 85 7.15 -5.51 8.57
N ALA A 86 6.60 -4.55 7.84
CA ALA A 86 5.89 -4.83 6.59
C ALA A 86 6.84 -5.30 5.48
N VAL A 87 8.02 -4.68 5.35
CA VAL A 87 9.04 -5.09 4.37
C VAL A 87 9.48 -6.53 4.65
N LEU A 88 9.85 -6.83 5.89
CA LEU A 88 10.22 -8.19 6.28
C LEU A 88 9.05 -9.16 6.07
N GLY A 89 7.85 -8.82 6.54
CA GLY A 89 6.67 -9.67 6.39
C GLY A 89 6.38 -10.03 4.93
N GLU A 90 6.39 -9.04 4.04
CA GLU A 90 6.16 -9.23 2.61
C GLU A 90 7.27 -10.06 1.96
N PHE A 91 8.53 -9.77 2.27
CA PHE A 91 9.68 -10.48 1.71
C PHE A 91 9.68 -11.96 2.11
N TRP A 92 9.44 -12.24 3.38
CA TRP A 92 9.35 -13.61 3.89
C TRP A 92 8.15 -14.36 3.33
N ARG A 93 6.99 -13.68 3.16
CA ARG A 93 5.80 -14.26 2.54
C ARG A 93 6.08 -14.68 1.10
N GLY A 94 6.56 -13.76 0.26
CA GLY A 94 6.89 -14.05 -1.13
C GLY A 94 8.02 -15.07 -1.27
N GLY A 95 9.07 -14.93 -0.46
CA GLY A 95 10.23 -15.81 -0.49
C GLY A 95 9.93 -17.25 -0.09
N THR A 96 9.03 -17.46 0.89
CA THR A 96 8.59 -18.81 1.26
C THR A 96 7.88 -19.50 0.09
N THR A 97 6.99 -18.79 -0.61
CA THR A 97 6.31 -19.30 -1.80
C THR A 97 7.29 -19.59 -2.94
N MET A 98 8.34 -18.78 -3.09
CA MET A 98 9.34 -18.88 -4.16
C MET A 98 10.53 -19.81 -3.82
N GLY A 99 10.55 -20.42 -2.63
CA GLY A 99 11.60 -21.35 -2.22
C GLY A 99 12.94 -20.70 -1.87
N TYR A 100 12.92 -19.50 -1.30
CA TYR A 100 14.11 -18.79 -0.83
C TYR A 100 14.66 -19.44 0.44
N THR A 101 15.98 -19.55 0.56
CA THR A 101 16.65 -20.28 1.65
C THR A 101 17.41 -19.40 2.63
N GLU A 102 17.98 -18.28 2.17
CA GLU A 102 18.75 -17.35 3.01
C GLU A 102 18.27 -15.93 2.77
N MET A 103 17.29 -15.47 3.54
CA MET A 103 16.65 -14.16 3.39
C MET A 103 17.17 -13.16 4.43
N ARG A 104 17.58 -11.98 3.97
CA ARG A 104 17.98 -10.84 4.80
C ARG A 104 17.56 -9.54 4.14
N CYS A 105 17.37 -8.47 4.90
CA CYS A 105 17.13 -7.14 4.37
C CYS A 105 18.10 -6.15 5.01
N ASP A 106 18.21 -4.95 4.44
CA ASP A 106 19.07 -3.91 4.99
C ASP A 106 18.71 -3.58 6.45
N ASP A 107 19.73 -3.34 7.26
CA ASP A 107 19.54 -3.06 8.68
C ASP A 107 18.99 -1.65 8.93
N ASP A 108 19.25 -0.73 8.00
CA ASP A 108 18.88 0.69 8.05
C ASP A 108 17.41 0.95 7.69
N ILE A 109 16.64 -0.08 7.28
CA ILE A 109 15.20 0.05 7.08
C ILE A 109 14.56 0.57 8.38
N PRO A 110 13.92 1.74 8.36
CA PRO A 110 13.42 2.37 9.57
C PRO A 110 12.24 1.58 10.13
N ALA A 111 12.06 1.67 11.45
CA ALA A 111 10.88 1.10 12.10
C ALA A 111 9.58 1.63 11.48
N ARG A 112 9.57 2.91 11.10
CA ARG A 112 8.46 3.62 10.48
C ARG A 112 8.99 4.86 9.74
N GLU A 113 8.61 5.04 8.48
CA GLU A 113 8.96 6.22 7.66
C GLU A 113 7.83 6.55 6.69
N VAL A 114 7.59 7.84 6.42
CA VAL A 114 6.69 8.27 5.35
C VAL A 114 7.48 8.37 4.05
N VAL A 115 7.04 7.66 3.03
CA VAL A 115 7.71 7.60 1.73
C VAL A 115 6.73 7.92 0.59
N GLU A 116 7.29 8.37 -0.53
CA GLU A 116 6.55 8.48 -1.78
C GLU A 116 6.32 7.09 -2.40
N LEU A 117 5.32 6.99 -3.27
CA LEU A 117 5.14 5.78 -4.06
C LEU A 117 6.29 5.62 -5.06
N GLY A 118 6.77 4.40 -5.22
CA GLY A 118 7.81 4.04 -6.17
C GLY A 118 8.95 3.24 -5.53
N PRO A 119 10.13 3.23 -6.18
CA PRO A 119 11.32 2.59 -5.64
C PRO A 119 11.77 3.28 -4.36
N THR A 120 12.14 2.48 -3.36
CA THR A 120 12.78 2.96 -2.13
C THR A 120 14.30 2.73 -2.22
N PRO A 121 15.11 3.39 -1.36
CA PRO A 121 16.53 3.07 -1.28
C PRO A 121 16.81 1.69 -0.67
N TYR A 122 15.81 1.05 -0.06
CA TYR A 122 15.97 -0.18 0.70
C TYR A 122 15.93 -1.43 -0.18
N SER A 123 16.69 -2.43 0.23
CA SER A 123 16.79 -3.71 -0.45
C SER A 123 16.74 -4.89 0.51
N CYS A 124 16.37 -6.02 -0.07
CA CYS A 124 16.46 -7.33 0.52
C CYS A 124 17.34 -8.24 -0.35
N TYR A 125 17.78 -9.34 0.24
CA TYR A 125 18.69 -10.29 -0.37
C TYR A 125 18.23 -11.70 -0.08
N TYR A 126 18.25 -12.55 -1.10
CA TYR A 126 17.89 -13.96 -0.94
C TYR A 126 18.83 -14.90 -1.70
N LYS A 127 18.77 -16.18 -1.34
CA LYS A 127 19.26 -17.28 -2.17
C LYS A 127 18.12 -18.22 -2.52
N THR A 128 18.27 -18.92 -3.64
CA THR A 128 17.38 -20.00 -4.07
C THR A 128 18.06 -21.35 -3.95
N LYS A 129 17.26 -22.40 -3.73
CA LYS A 129 17.74 -23.77 -3.73
C LYS A 129 18.30 -24.12 -5.11
N GLY A 130 19.58 -24.51 -5.18
CA GLY A 130 20.26 -24.86 -6.43
C GLY A 130 21.03 -23.72 -7.08
N SER A 131 21.17 -22.55 -6.42
CA SER A 131 22.09 -21.51 -6.87
C SER A 131 23.51 -22.09 -6.95
N LYS A 132 24.12 -22.05 -8.15
CA LYS A 132 25.41 -22.69 -8.44
C LYS A 132 26.59 -22.03 -7.74
N ASP A 133 26.42 -20.79 -7.31
CA ASP A 133 27.40 -20.06 -6.50
C ASP A 133 26.81 -19.76 -5.12
N ALA A 134 27.26 -20.50 -4.11
CA ALA A 134 26.83 -20.35 -2.73
C ALA A 134 27.17 -18.96 -2.13
N ARG A 135 27.94 -18.12 -2.84
CA ARG A 135 28.32 -16.78 -2.38
C ARG A 135 27.44 -15.66 -2.94
N TYR A 136 26.62 -15.93 -3.96
CA TYR A 136 25.84 -14.89 -4.62
C TYR A 136 24.42 -14.79 -4.05
N TYR A 137 24.10 -13.64 -3.45
CA TYR A 137 22.73 -13.30 -3.09
C TYR A 137 22.08 -12.55 -4.26
N HIS A 138 20.84 -12.89 -4.55
CA HIS A 138 19.99 -12.08 -5.40
C HIS A 138 19.55 -10.85 -4.63
N LEU A 139 19.64 -9.68 -5.27
CA LEU A 139 19.09 -8.43 -4.78
C LEU A 139 17.60 -8.38 -5.11
N ALA A 140 16.77 -8.07 -4.13
CA ALA A 140 15.36 -7.74 -4.29
C ALA A 140 15.13 -6.30 -3.83
N ARG A 141 14.63 -5.43 -4.70
CA ARG A 141 14.37 -4.03 -4.36
C ARG A 141 13.03 -3.87 -3.70
N VAL A 142 12.95 -3.00 -2.70
CA VAL A 142 11.69 -2.67 -2.03
C VAL A 142 11.00 -1.53 -2.77
N HIS A 143 9.81 -1.81 -3.29
CA HIS A 143 8.97 -0.85 -4.00
C HIS A 143 7.66 -0.66 -3.25
N VAL A 144 7.22 0.58 -3.17
CA VAL A 144 5.94 0.97 -2.60
C VAL A 144 4.99 1.30 -3.75
N THR A 145 3.85 0.62 -3.83
CA THR A 145 2.86 0.82 -4.89
C THR A 145 1.53 1.26 -4.32
N GLU A 146 0.61 1.68 -5.19
CA GLU A 146 -0.77 2.00 -4.78
C GLU A 146 -1.49 0.80 -4.15
N ASN A 147 -1.00 -0.43 -4.35
CA ASN A 147 -1.62 -1.66 -3.84
C ASN A 147 -0.94 -2.22 -2.59
N GLY A 148 0.26 -1.76 -2.24
CA GLY A 148 1.02 -2.31 -1.11
C GLY A 148 2.52 -2.27 -1.33
N LEU A 149 3.22 -3.16 -0.63
CA LEU A 149 4.65 -3.39 -0.85
C LEU A 149 4.87 -4.47 -1.90
N GLU A 150 5.83 -4.23 -2.78
CA GLU A 150 6.32 -5.18 -3.76
C GLU A 150 7.83 -5.33 -3.58
N ILE A 151 8.33 -6.57 -3.55
CA ILE A 151 9.75 -6.87 -3.34
C ILE A 151 10.19 -7.88 -4.39
N HIS A 152 11.07 -7.46 -5.30
CA HIS A 152 11.49 -8.26 -6.47
C HIS A 152 12.94 -8.02 -6.88
#